data_AF-A0A257MWE9-F1
#
_entry.id   AF-A0A257MWE9-F1
#
_cell.length_a   1.000
_cell.length_b   1.000
_cell.length_c   1.000
_cell.angle_alpha   90.00
_cell.angle_beta   90.00
_cell.angle_gamma   90.00
#
_symmetry.space_group_name_H-M   'P 1'
#
loop_
_entity.id
_entity.type
_entity.pdbx_description
1 polymer ?
#
loop_
_entity_poly.entity_id
_entity_poly.type
_entity_poly.pdbx_seq_one_letter_code
_entity_poly.pdbx_strand_id
1 'polypeptide(L)'
;MKNIAGNEVSIFLYRFELRGNSIDFVLNESIAEDMYPEIDEKMKPLVHVCCETLLRYRHLSVSNTIMDGNFLVTGEFEVMLSKGLGIHFAHDEKQRLFQDAKLIADLLGEVMDRRTQEMKKGKQHTPHLIDQPPNPKKIKKELEELGNARLLEDELRWIAEGQQIRPGLKQLRPDDLPRDVTASRGYDHRGLCYVFEHKKYGELGRIVMIKAGEQKMLMQADLYLGQEKQESTIAKKKKEIFEKVVTTVNAGFNCNHQK
;
A
#
# COMPACT_ATOMS: atom_id res chain seq x y z
N MET A 1 -22.76 16.00 9.39
CA MET A 1 -21.60 16.17 8.47
C MET A 1 -21.88 15.29 7.27
N LYS A 2 -21.36 15.59 6.07
CA LYS A 2 -21.54 14.71 4.92
C LYS A 2 -20.20 14.17 4.43
N ASN A 3 -20.16 12.91 3.99
CA ASN A 3 -18.99 12.37 3.30
C ASN A 3 -18.94 12.84 1.84
N ILE A 4 -17.90 12.44 1.11
CA ILE A 4 -17.70 12.79 -0.30
C ILE A 4 -18.87 12.36 -1.22
N ALA A 5 -19.64 11.35 -0.82
CA ALA A 5 -20.82 10.87 -1.55
C ALA A 5 -22.11 11.62 -1.20
N GLY A 6 -22.09 12.48 -0.18
CA GLY A 6 -23.24 13.24 0.29
C GLY A 6 -24.07 12.53 1.37
N ASN A 7 -23.61 11.39 1.88
CA ASN A 7 -24.28 10.63 2.94
C ASN A 7 -24.06 11.28 4.31
N GLU A 8 -25.04 11.17 5.21
CA GLU A 8 -24.93 11.71 6.57
C GLU A 8 -23.97 10.88 7.43
N VAL A 9 -22.97 11.57 7.98
CA VAL A 9 -21.86 11.02 8.76
C VAL A 9 -22.03 11.35 10.23
N SER A 10 -21.85 10.33 11.09
CA SER A 10 -21.75 10.49 12.55
C SER A 10 -20.32 10.83 12.97
N ILE A 11 -19.33 10.11 12.44
CA ILE A 11 -17.92 10.28 12.78
C ILE A 11 -17.07 10.25 11.51
N PHE A 12 -16.36 11.34 11.26
CA PHE A 12 -15.27 11.35 10.29
C PHE A 12 -14.06 10.62 10.87
N LEU A 13 -13.48 9.66 10.14
CA LEU A 13 -12.27 8.95 10.58
C LEU A 13 -11.04 9.51 9.90
N TYR A 14 -10.99 9.43 8.57
CA TYR A 14 -9.85 9.89 7.80
C TYR A 14 -10.24 10.27 6.37
N ARG A 15 -9.36 11.00 5.70
CA ARG A 15 -9.43 11.27 4.26
C ARG A 15 -8.05 11.34 3.62
N PHE A 16 -8.00 11.00 2.35
CA PHE A 16 -6.84 11.17 1.49
C PHE A 16 -7.10 12.39 0.59
N GLU A 17 -6.24 13.40 0.70
CA GLU A 17 -6.37 14.66 -0.04
C GLU A 17 -5.22 14.85 -1.02
N LEU A 18 -5.56 15.21 -2.26
CA LEU A 18 -4.61 15.59 -3.28
C LEU A 18 -3.95 16.93 -2.91
N ARG A 19 -2.61 16.95 -2.84
CA ARG A 19 -1.80 18.17 -2.66
C ARG A 19 -0.73 18.25 -3.73
N GLY A 20 -1.06 18.90 -4.85
CA GLY A 20 -0.15 18.99 -5.99
C GLY A 20 0.20 17.61 -6.55
N ASN A 21 1.45 17.18 -6.35
CA ASN A 21 1.94 15.87 -6.78
C ASN A 21 1.97 14.80 -5.67
N SER A 22 1.48 15.12 -4.47
CA SER A 22 1.40 14.21 -3.33
C SER A 22 -0.05 13.96 -2.88
N ILE A 23 -0.21 13.00 -1.98
CA ILE A 23 -1.43 12.75 -1.23
C ILE A 23 -1.13 12.93 0.25
N ASP A 24 -1.97 13.70 0.93
CA ASP A 24 -1.95 13.83 2.38
C ASP A 24 -2.99 12.88 2.96
N PHE A 25 -2.61 12.18 4.02
CA PHE A 25 -3.53 11.45 4.88
C PHE A 25 -3.92 12.35 6.05
N VAL A 26 -5.20 12.73 6.10
CA VAL A 26 -5.76 13.58 7.15
C VAL A 26 -6.62 12.72 8.06
N LEU A 27 -6.23 12.65 9.33
CA LEU A 27 -6.92 11.89 10.38
C LEU A 27 -7.83 12.82 11.20
N ASN A 28 -8.89 12.28 11.79
CA ASN A 28 -9.67 12.97 12.80
C ASN A 28 -8.77 13.40 13.98
N GLU A 29 -8.82 14.69 14.31
CA GLU A 29 -7.95 15.31 15.32
C GLU A 29 -8.08 14.65 16.69
N SER A 30 -9.30 14.42 17.18
CA SER A 30 -9.52 13.80 18.49
C SER A 30 -9.02 12.35 18.53
N ILE A 31 -9.15 11.59 17.45
CA ILE A 31 -8.60 10.23 17.37
C ILE A 31 -7.07 10.28 17.29
N ALA A 32 -6.51 11.27 16.59
CA ALA A 32 -5.06 11.46 16.49
C ALA A 32 -4.44 11.80 17.85
N GLU A 33 -5.09 12.64 18.66
CA GLU A 33 -4.66 13.00 20.00
C GLU A 33 -4.64 11.81 20.97
N ASP A 34 -5.57 10.87 20.80
CA ASP A 34 -5.71 9.66 21.63
C ASP A 34 -4.94 8.44 21.05
N MET A 35 -4.18 8.63 19.97
CA MET A 35 -3.53 7.56 19.24
C MET A 35 -2.43 6.86 20.06
N TYR A 36 -2.44 5.52 20.01
CA TYR A 36 -1.42 4.69 20.67
C TYR A 36 -0.26 4.38 19.70
N PRO A 37 1.01 4.45 20.12
CA PRO A 37 2.17 4.25 19.24
C PRO A 37 2.14 2.94 18.45
N GLU A 38 1.72 1.84 19.08
CA GLU A 38 1.63 0.53 18.45
C GLU A 38 0.53 0.43 17.38
N ILE A 39 -0.51 1.28 17.48
CA ILE A 39 -1.59 1.35 16.48
C ILE A 39 -1.14 2.24 15.32
N ASP A 40 -0.53 3.39 15.61
CA ASP A 40 0.06 4.28 14.61
C ASP A 40 1.09 3.54 13.73
N GLU A 41 1.96 2.74 14.36
CA GLU A 41 2.94 1.91 13.66
C GLU A 41 2.30 0.88 12.72
N LYS A 42 1.20 0.22 13.13
CA LYS A 42 0.47 -0.71 12.26
C LYS A 42 -0.27 0.00 11.11
N MET A 43 -0.71 1.24 11.34
CA MET A 43 -1.48 2.01 10.38
C MET A 43 -0.60 2.57 9.25
N LYS A 44 0.63 3.01 9.55
CA LYS A 44 1.57 3.61 8.58
C LYS A 44 1.77 2.84 7.27
N PRO A 45 2.06 1.52 7.26
CA PRO A 45 2.23 0.78 6.01
C PRO A 45 0.93 0.73 5.18
N LEU A 46 -0.24 0.62 5.82
CA LEU A 46 -1.54 0.61 5.14
C LEU A 46 -1.82 1.97 4.48
N VAL A 47 -1.61 3.06 5.22
CA VAL A 47 -1.74 4.43 4.69
C VAL A 47 -0.78 4.65 3.53
N HIS A 48 0.46 4.16 3.64
CA HIS A 48 1.46 4.28 2.58
C HIS A 48 0.99 3.64 1.27
N VAL A 49 0.54 2.39 1.29
CA VAL A 49 0.10 1.69 0.07
C VAL A 49 -1.19 2.29 -0.49
N CYS A 50 -2.13 2.71 0.37
CA CYS A 50 -3.29 3.49 -0.07
C CYS A 50 -2.88 4.77 -0.80
N CYS A 51 -1.93 5.54 -0.27
CA CYS A 51 -1.40 6.74 -0.92
C CYS A 51 -0.78 6.42 -2.29
N GLU A 52 0.07 5.39 -2.38
CA GLU A 52 0.70 4.98 -3.64
C GLU A 52 -0.34 4.56 -4.69
N THR A 53 -1.35 3.81 -4.28
CA THR A 53 -2.43 3.37 -5.16
C THR A 53 -3.26 4.55 -5.65
N LEU A 54 -3.73 5.42 -4.74
CA LEU A 54 -4.53 6.59 -5.09
C LEU A 54 -3.75 7.59 -5.96
N LEU A 55 -2.44 7.76 -5.73
CA LEU A 55 -1.58 8.66 -6.51
C LEU A 55 -1.53 8.29 -7.99
N ARG A 56 -1.68 7.01 -8.35
CA ARG A 56 -1.72 6.53 -9.74
C ARG A 56 -2.97 7.00 -10.47
N TYR A 57 -4.07 7.20 -9.74
CA TYR A 57 -5.35 7.63 -10.28
C TYR A 57 -5.65 9.13 -10.03
N ARG A 58 -4.69 9.90 -9.48
CA ARG A 58 -4.90 11.31 -9.09
C ARG A 58 -5.48 12.20 -10.19
N HIS A 59 -5.07 11.97 -11.43
CA HIS A 59 -5.45 12.76 -12.60
C HIS A 59 -6.90 12.52 -13.04
N LEU A 60 -7.55 11.48 -12.51
CA LEU A 60 -8.94 11.12 -12.77
C LEU A 60 -9.87 11.56 -11.64
N SER A 61 -9.33 12.06 -10.53
CA SER A 61 -10.13 12.57 -9.42
C SER A 61 -10.80 13.88 -9.80
N VAL A 62 -12.07 14.03 -9.45
CA VAL A 62 -12.85 15.25 -9.68
C VAL A 62 -12.91 16.17 -8.46
N SER A 63 -12.26 15.77 -7.37
CA SER A 63 -12.24 16.47 -6.08
C SER A 63 -10.86 16.38 -5.42
N ASN A 64 -10.57 17.33 -4.52
CA ASN A 64 -9.34 17.30 -3.72
C ASN A 64 -9.30 16.07 -2.80
N THR A 65 -10.39 15.77 -2.11
CA THR A 65 -10.53 14.50 -1.39
C THR A 65 -10.71 13.39 -2.42
N ILE A 66 -9.75 12.46 -2.49
CA ILE A 66 -9.78 11.34 -3.45
C ILE A 66 -10.42 10.08 -2.84
N MET A 67 -10.31 9.93 -1.52
CA MET A 67 -10.93 8.86 -0.75
C MET A 67 -11.21 9.35 0.68
N ASP A 68 -12.34 8.96 1.27
CA ASP A 68 -12.63 9.18 2.70
C ASP A 68 -13.19 7.92 3.36
N GLY A 69 -13.01 7.83 4.68
CA GLY A 69 -13.52 6.77 5.52
C GLY A 69 -14.28 7.35 6.71
N ASN A 70 -15.52 6.91 6.91
CA ASN A 70 -16.45 7.50 7.87
C ASN A 70 -17.31 6.43 8.54
N PHE A 71 -17.79 6.72 9.75
CA PHE A 71 -18.98 6.05 10.29
C PHE A 71 -20.23 6.86 9.94
N LEU A 72 -21.22 6.19 9.37
CA LEU A 72 -22.51 6.78 9.05
C LEU A 72 -23.35 6.96 10.32
N VAL A 73 -24.45 7.73 10.21
CA VAL A 73 -25.45 7.84 11.29
C VAL A 73 -26.10 6.49 11.65
N THR A 74 -26.04 5.51 10.74
CA THR A 74 -26.48 4.12 10.98
C THR A 74 -25.49 3.33 11.85
N GLY A 75 -24.29 3.85 12.08
CA GLY A 75 -23.18 3.16 12.75
C GLY A 75 -22.34 2.30 11.81
N GLU A 76 -22.69 2.22 10.52
CA GLU A 76 -21.92 1.45 9.53
C GLU A 76 -20.68 2.22 9.09
N PHE A 77 -19.57 1.50 8.89
CA PHE A 77 -18.38 2.06 8.26
C PHE A 77 -18.58 2.13 6.74
N GLU A 78 -18.29 3.29 6.16
CA GLU A 78 -18.32 3.52 4.72
C GLU A 78 -17.00 4.15 4.25
N VAL A 79 -16.42 3.57 3.21
CA VAL A 79 -15.31 4.13 2.45
C VAL A 79 -15.80 4.55 1.07
N MET A 80 -15.53 5.79 0.68
CA MET A 80 -15.94 6.33 -0.61
C MET A 80 -14.74 6.90 -1.38
N LEU A 81 -14.75 6.67 -2.68
CA LEU A 81 -13.83 7.31 -3.62
C LEU A 81 -14.46 8.55 -4.22
N SER A 82 -13.63 9.45 -4.76
CA SER A 82 -14.09 10.54 -5.62
C SER A 82 -15.03 10.03 -6.70
N LYS A 83 -16.07 10.82 -7.02
CA LYS A 83 -17.15 10.41 -7.91
C LYS A 83 -16.60 9.93 -9.25
N GLY A 84 -17.02 8.73 -9.67
CA GLY A 84 -16.60 8.12 -10.94
C GLY A 84 -15.22 7.44 -10.88
N LEU A 85 -14.37 7.75 -9.90
CA LEU A 85 -13.01 7.22 -9.84
C LEU A 85 -12.96 5.69 -9.75
N GLY A 86 -13.92 5.11 -9.02
CA GLY A 86 -13.98 3.67 -8.75
C GLY A 86 -14.17 2.77 -9.97
N ILE A 87 -14.44 3.30 -11.16
CA ILE A 87 -14.55 2.51 -12.42
C ILE A 87 -13.20 2.26 -13.07
N HIS A 88 -12.17 3.03 -12.70
CA HIS A 88 -10.85 2.97 -13.33
C HIS A 88 -9.93 1.93 -12.70
N PHE A 89 -10.26 1.45 -11.50
CA PHE A 89 -9.50 0.42 -10.82
C PHE A 89 -9.81 -0.97 -11.37
N ALA A 90 -8.77 -1.81 -11.48
CA ALA A 90 -8.98 -3.24 -11.61
C ALA A 90 -9.72 -3.77 -10.36
N HIS A 91 -10.54 -4.82 -10.54
CA HIS A 91 -11.39 -5.34 -9.46
C HIS A 91 -10.58 -5.73 -8.21
N ASP A 92 -9.56 -6.57 -8.38
CA ASP A 92 -8.72 -7.05 -7.28
C ASP A 92 -7.94 -5.91 -6.60
N GLU A 93 -7.49 -4.93 -7.38
CA GLU A 93 -6.78 -3.76 -6.86
C GLU A 93 -7.71 -2.89 -5.99
N LYS A 94 -8.93 -2.63 -6.48
CA LYS A 94 -9.95 -1.89 -5.75
C LYS A 94 -10.33 -2.60 -4.45
N GLN A 95 -10.47 -3.93 -4.52
CA GLN A 95 -10.81 -4.74 -3.36
C GLN A 95 -9.71 -4.66 -2.28
N ARG A 96 -8.43 -4.77 -2.66
CA ARG A 96 -7.30 -4.64 -1.73
C ARG A 96 -7.22 -3.23 -1.13
N LEU A 97 -7.42 -2.19 -1.95
CA LEU A 97 -7.49 -0.80 -1.47
C LEU A 97 -8.58 -0.63 -0.39
N PHE A 98 -9.78 -1.14 -0.64
CA PHE A 98 -10.89 -1.03 0.32
C PHE A 98 -10.70 -1.91 1.55
N GLN A 99 -10.05 -3.06 1.42
CA GLN A 99 -9.70 -3.90 2.55
C GLN A 99 -8.71 -3.20 3.48
N ASP A 100 -7.68 -2.56 2.94
CA ASP A 100 -6.73 -1.78 3.74
C ASP A 100 -7.37 -0.53 4.35
N ALA A 101 -8.22 0.16 3.59
CA ALA A 101 -9.01 1.28 4.10
C ALA A 101 -9.90 0.87 5.29
N LYS A 102 -10.49 -0.33 5.24
CA LYS A 102 -11.23 -0.91 6.36
C LYS A 102 -10.31 -1.25 7.53
N LEU A 103 -9.14 -1.85 7.30
CA LEU A 103 -8.20 -2.15 8.38
C LEU A 103 -7.72 -0.88 9.10
N ILE A 104 -7.50 0.21 8.37
CA ILE A 104 -7.25 1.53 8.98
C ILE A 104 -8.42 1.91 9.89
N ALA A 105 -9.66 1.80 9.41
CA ALA A 105 -10.84 2.13 10.23
C ALA A 105 -10.98 1.22 11.47
N ASP A 106 -10.69 -0.07 11.34
CA ASP A 106 -10.71 -1.02 12.46
C ASP A 106 -9.67 -0.63 13.54
N LEU A 107 -8.45 -0.25 13.12
CA LEU A 107 -7.40 0.26 14.02
C LEU A 107 -7.82 1.56 14.73
N LEU A 108 -8.49 2.47 14.03
CA LEU A 108 -9.02 3.70 14.64
C LEU A 108 -10.18 3.40 15.59
N GLY A 109 -11.01 2.40 15.28
CA GLY A 109 -12.03 1.90 16.20
C GLY A 109 -11.42 1.37 17.49
N GLU A 110 -10.30 0.64 17.43
CA GLU A 110 -9.57 0.18 18.61
C GLU A 110 -9.10 1.35 19.50
N VAL A 111 -8.59 2.44 18.89
CA VAL A 111 -8.22 3.66 19.63
C VAL A 111 -9.43 4.21 20.39
N MET A 112 -10.55 4.39 19.70
CA MET A 112 -11.78 4.95 20.27
C MET A 112 -12.33 4.08 21.41
N ASP A 113 -12.35 2.76 21.22
CA ASP A 113 -12.84 1.81 22.22
C ASP A 113 -11.95 1.79 23.45
N ARG A 114 -10.62 1.71 23.25
CA ARG A 114 -9.65 1.71 24.33
C ARG A 114 -9.73 3.01 25.14
N ARG A 115 -9.85 4.15 24.45
CA ARG A 115 -10.00 5.45 25.09
C ARG A 115 -11.28 5.53 25.93
N THR A 116 -12.39 5.06 25.37
CA THR A 116 -13.68 4.99 26.08
C THR A 116 -13.58 4.14 27.36
N GLN A 117 -12.84 3.04 27.31
CA GLN A 117 -12.62 2.19 28.48
C GLN A 117 -11.71 2.85 29.53
N GLU A 118 -10.67 3.58 29.11
CA GLU A 118 -9.78 4.31 30.01
C GLU A 118 -10.50 5.43 30.76
N MET A 119 -11.37 6.17 30.07
CA MET A 119 -12.22 7.19 30.67
C MET A 119 -13.19 6.59 31.71
N LYS A 120 -13.82 5.46 31.40
CA LYS A 120 -14.68 4.72 32.36
C LYS A 120 -13.92 4.27 33.61
N LYS A 121 -12.61 4.05 33.50
CA LYS A 121 -11.71 3.66 34.60
C LYS A 121 -11.05 4.86 35.31
N GLY A 122 -11.41 6.09 34.93
CA GLY A 122 -10.85 7.31 35.52
C GLY A 122 -9.37 7.57 35.19
N LYS A 123 -8.82 6.91 34.16
CA LYS A 123 -7.42 7.12 33.75
C LYS A 123 -7.31 8.39 32.91
N GLN A 124 -6.38 9.26 33.28
CA GLN A 124 -5.95 10.36 32.40
C GLN A 124 -4.98 9.80 31.36
N HIS A 125 -5.21 10.16 30.09
CA HIS A 125 -4.27 9.89 29.00
C HIS A 125 -3.41 11.13 28.81
N THR A 126 -2.11 10.93 28.69
CA THR A 126 -1.19 11.99 28.31
C THR A 126 -1.07 11.95 26.78
N PRO A 127 -1.53 12.98 26.05
CA PRO A 127 -1.46 13.00 24.60
C PRO A 127 -0.03 12.75 24.14
N HIS A 128 0.16 11.82 23.22
CA HIS A 128 1.45 11.63 22.57
C HIS A 128 1.55 12.57 21.38
N LEU A 129 2.55 13.45 21.37
CA LEU A 129 2.92 14.21 20.17
C LEU A 129 3.48 13.23 19.13
N ILE A 130 2.69 12.92 18.09
CA ILE A 130 3.14 12.18 16.91
C ILE A 130 3.95 13.15 16.03
N ASP A 131 5.16 13.47 16.45
CA ASP A 131 6.02 14.44 15.75
C ASP A 131 7.21 13.79 15.03
N GLN A 132 7.28 12.45 14.99
CA GLN A 132 8.40 11.80 14.30
C GLN A 132 8.06 11.51 12.84
N PRO A 133 8.77 12.14 11.88
CA PRO A 133 8.64 11.77 10.48
C PRO A 133 8.94 10.28 10.33
N PRO A 134 8.16 9.54 9.53
CA PRO A 134 8.33 8.10 9.44
C PRO A 134 9.74 7.75 8.97
N ASN A 135 10.42 6.88 9.70
CA ASN A 135 11.73 6.37 9.28
C ASN A 135 11.55 5.50 8.02
N PRO A 136 12.11 5.86 6.85
CA PRO A 136 11.90 5.12 5.61
C PRO A 136 12.31 3.63 5.71
N LYS A 137 13.36 3.32 6.48
CA LYS A 137 13.81 1.94 6.70
C LYS A 137 12.79 1.13 7.50
N LYS A 138 12.09 1.78 8.44
CA LYS A 138 11.07 1.15 9.26
C LYS A 138 9.83 0.83 8.42
N ILE A 139 9.34 1.82 7.65
CA ILE A 139 8.22 1.61 6.71
C ILE A 139 8.54 0.48 5.74
N LYS A 140 9.75 0.45 5.17
CA LYS A 140 10.15 -0.64 4.28
C LYS A 140 9.96 -2.01 4.95
N LYS A 141 10.51 -2.18 6.15
CA LYS A 141 10.40 -3.44 6.90
C LYS A 141 8.94 -3.82 7.15
N GLU A 142 8.13 -2.85 7.54
CA GLU A 142 6.68 -3.04 7.77
C GLU A 142 5.93 -3.41 6.48
N LEU A 143 6.30 -2.84 5.33
CA LEU A 143 5.76 -3.22 4.01
C LEU A 143 6.18 -4.63 3.59
N GLU A 144 7.42 -5.03 3.89
CA GLU A 144 7.88 -6.41 3.66
C GLU A 144 7.09 -7.40 4.54
N GLU A 145 6.87 -7.07 5.82
CA GLU A 145 6.05 -7.86 6.74
C GLU A 145 4.59 -7.95 6.27
N LEU A 146 3.99 -6.82 5.87
CA LEU A 146 2.63 -6.76 5.34
C LEU A 146 2.50 -7.57 4.05
N GLY A 147 3.46 -7.44 3.14
CA GLY A 147 3.50 -8.22 1.89
C GLY A 147 3.59 -9.73 2.14
N ASN A 148 4.37 -10.14 3.14
CA ASN A 148 4.47 -11.54 3.55
C ASN A 148 3.15 -12.06 4.16
N ALA A 149 2.51 -11.29 5.03
CA ALA A 149 1.23 -11.66 5.64
C ALA A 149 0.14 -11.82 4.56
N ARG A 150 0.06 -10.89 3.61
CA ARG A 150 -0.91 -10.91 2.51
C ARG A 150 -0.72 -12.08 1.55
N LEU A 151 0.53 -12.43 1.26
CA LEU A 151 0.80 -13.61 0.44
C LEU A 151 0.34 -14.88 1.16
N LEU A 152 0.59 -15.01 2.47
CA LEU A 152 0.15 -16.17 3.24
C LEU A 152 -1.38 -16.26 3.25
N GLU A 153 -2.09 -15.13 3.39
CA GLU A 153 -3.55 -15.08 3.26
C GLU A 153 -4.03 -15.53 1.87
N ASP A 154 -3.37 -15.03 0.81
CA ASP A 154 -3.68 -15.41 -0.57
C ASP A 154 -3.39 -16.91 -0.80
N GLU A 155 -2.26 -17.44 -0.31
CA GLU A 155 -1.89 -18.87 -0.37
C GLU A 155 -2.89 -19.76 0.36
N LEU A 156 -3.30 -19.37 1.57
CA LEU A 156 -4.31 -20.11 2.35
C LEU A 156 -5.67 -20.11 1.66
N ARG A 157 -6.07 -18.97 1.09
CA ARG A 157 -7.30 -18.86 0.30
C ARG A 157 -7.25 -19.75 -0.93
N TRP A 158 -6.12 -19.81 -1.62
CA TRP A 158 -5.94 -20.70 -2.78
C TRP A 158 -6.03 -22.18 -2.43
N ILE A 159 -5.43 -22.59 -1.31
CA ILE A 159 -5.55 -23.96 -0.81
C ILE A 159 -7.03 -24.29 -0.51
N ALA A 160 -7.75 -23.36 0.10
CA ALA A 160 -9.16 -23.53 0.43
C ALA A 160 -10.07 -23.60 -0.82
N GLU A 161 -9.73 -22.87 -1.88
CA GLU A 161 -10.49 -22.82 -3.13
C GLU A 161 -10.14 -23.95 -4.11
N GLY A 162 -9.16 -24.81 -3.79
CA GLY A 162 -8.76 -25.95 -4.62
C GLY A 162 -8.18 -25.57 -5.99
N GLN A 163 -7.80 -24.31 -6.19
CA GLN A 163 -7.25 -23.82 -7.45
C GLN A 163 -5.76 -24.17 -7.58
N GLN A 164 -5.36 -24.85 -8.66
CA GLN A 164 -3.95 -24.92 -9.06
C GLN A 164 -3.51 -23.55 -9.60
N ILE A 165 -2.59 -22.86 -8.94
CA ILE A 165 -1.91 -21.71 -9.55
C ILE A 165 -0.59 -22.15 -10.18
N ARG A 166 -0.43 -21.87 -11.49
CA ARG A 166 0.88 -21.81 -12.16
C ARG A 166 1.67 -20.64 -11.56
N PRO A 167 2.84 -20.85 -10.92
CA PRO A 167 3.67 -19.74 -10.48
C PRO A 167 4.25 -19.03 -11.71
N GLY A 168 3.77 -17.82 -12.00
CA GLY A 168 4.22 -17.05 -13.18
C GLY A 168 5.72 -16.76 -13.16
N LEU A 169 6.34 -16.67 -11.98
CA LEU A 169 7.77 -16.49 -11.84
C LEU A 169 8.40 -17.73 -11.21
N LYS A 170 9.46 -18.26 -11.84
CA LYS A 170 10.41 -19.12 -11.12
C LYS A 170 10.93 -18.32 -9.91
N GLN A 171 11.01 -18.95 -8.75
CA GLN A 171 11.59 -18.32 -7.55
C GLN A 171 12.98 -17.76 -7.92
N LEU A 172 13.12 -16.44 -7.87
CA LEU A 172 14.37 -15.76 -8.20
C LEU A 172 15.41 -16.15 -7.16
N ARG A 173 16.48 -16.81 -7.60
CA ARG A 173 17.65 -17.05 -6.75
C ARG A 173 18.55 -15.82 -6.80
N PRO A 174 19.36 -15.56 -5.77
CA PRO A 174 20.34 -14.48 -5.80
C PRO A 174 21.23 -14.50 -7.05
N ASP A 175 21.62 -15.70 -7.51
CA ASP A 175 22.46 -15.89 -8.70
C ASP A 175 21.76 -15.54 -10.02
N ASP A 176 20.42 -15.46 -10.02
CA ASP A 176 19.67 -15.09 -11.21
C ASP A 176 19.70 -13.55 -11.40
N LEU A 177 19.97 -12.76 -10.36
CA LEU A 177 19.98 -11.29 -10.38
C LEU A 177 21.36 -10.69 -10.71
N PRO A 178 21.41 -9.42 -11.18
CA PRO A 178 22.68 -8.71 -11.34
C PRO A 178 23.48 -8.68 -10.04
N ARG A 179 24.81 -8.66 -10.16
CA ARG A 179 25.72 -8.62 -9.01
C ARG A 179 25.33 -7.51 -8.03
N ASP A 180 25.34 -7.84 -6.75
CA ASP A 180 25.02 -6.94 -5.62
C ASP A 180 23.57 -6.43 -5.58
N VAL A 181 22.68 -7.03 -6.37
CA VAL A 181 21.23 -6.83 -6.27
C VAL A 181 20.60 -7.92 -5.41
N THR A 182 19.76 -7.51 -4.48
CA THR A 182 18.89 -8.39 -3.69
C THR A 182 17.43 -8.11 -4.04
N ALA A 183 16.60 -9.14 -3.97
CA ALA A 183 15.15 -9.02 -4.06
C ALA A 183 14.51 -9.34 -2.71
N SER A 184 13.57 -8.51 -2.29
CA SER A 184 12.67 -8.79 -1.17
C SER A 184 11.21 -8.72 -1.64
N ARG A 185 10.31 -9.28 -0.85
CA ARG A 185 8.87 -9.19 -1.12
C ARG A 185 8.38 -7.82 -0.69
N GLY A 186 7.62 -7.16 -1.55
CA GLY A 186 6.92 -5.92 -1.22
C GLY A 186 5.42 -6.14 -1.10
N TYR A 187 4.69 -5.03 -0.97
CA TYR A 187 3.24 -5.02 -1.03
C TYR A 187 2.76 -3.95 -2.02
N ASP A 188 1.78 -4.30 -2.84
CA ASP A 188 1.17 -3.41 -3.84
C ASP A 188 -0.25 -3.91 -4.12
N HIS A 189 -1.24 -3.00 -4.18
CA HIS A 189 -2.63 -3.39 -4.39
C HIS A 189 -2.87 -4.06 -5.76
N ARG A 190 -2.01 -3.83 -6.76
CA ARG A 190 -2.16 -4.45 -8.10
C ARG A 190 -1.87 -5.95 -8.11
N GLY A 191 -1.03 -6.46 -7.21
CA GLY A 191 -0.66 -7.87 -7.22
C GLY A 191 0.68 -8.19 -6.55
N LEU A 192 1.31 -9.29 -6.99
CA LEU A 192 2.52 -9.83 -6.35
C LEU A 192 3.70 -8.88 -6.60
N CYS A 193 4.27 -8.34 -5.52
CA CYS A 193 5.27 -7.28 -5.58
C CYS A 193 6.63 -7.78 -5.10
N TYR A 194 7.67 -7.49 -5.89
CA TYR A 194 9.07 -7.68 -5.51
C TYR A 194 9.80 -6.34 -5.55
N VAL A 195 10.53 -6.03 -4.49
CA VAL A 195 11.36 -4.84 -4.37
C VAL A 195 12.82 -5.23 -4.57
N PHE A 196 13.55 -4.42 -5.33
CA PHE A 196 14.94 -4.67 -5.67
C PHE A 196 15.84 -3.58 -5.09
N GLU A 197 16.91 -4.00 -4.44
CA GLU A 197 17.88 -3.13 -3.80
C GLU A 197 19.29 -3.50 -4.23
N HIS A 198 20.14 -2.50 -4.45
CA HIS A 198 21.55 -2.68 -4.74
C HIS A 198 22.40 -2.26 -3.54
N LYS A 199 23.33 -3.10 -3.09
CA LYS A 199 24.15 -2.85 -1.87
C LYS A 199 24.77 -1.45 -1.79
N LYS A 200 25.21 -0.90 -2.93
CA LYS A 200 25.83 0.44 -3.01
C LYS A 200 24.85 1.57 -3.26
N TYR A 201 23.79 1.33 -4.04
CA TYR A 201 22.94 2.40 -4.58
C TYR A 201 21.58 2.47 -3.86
N GLY A 202 21.31 1.54 -2.93
CA GLY A 202 20.02 1.42 -2.25
C GLY A 202 18.95 0.92 -3.19
N GLU A 203 17.71 1.31 -2.92
CA GLU A 203 16.54 0.85 -3.67
C GLU A 203 16.61 1.23 -5.15
N LEU A 204 16.34 0.24 -5.98
CA LEU A 204 16.33 0.38 -7.44
C LEU A 204 14.91 0.58 -7.96
N GLY A 205 13.95 -0.17 -7.43
CA GLY A 205 12.57 -0.17 -7.92
C GLY A 205 11.82 -1.43 -7.50
N ARG A 206 10.60 -1.56 -8.00
CA ARG A 206 9.76 -2.75 -7.80
C ARG A 206 9.25 -3.33 -9.10
N ILE A 207 8.99 -4.63 -9.09
CA ILE A 207 8.26 -5.32 -10.17
C ILE A 207 7.00 -5.91 -9.57
N VAL A 208 5.86 -5.63 -10.21
CA VAL A 208 4.55 -6.11 -9.80
C VAL A 208 3.97 -7.03 -10.86
N MET A 209 3.57 -8.23 -10.46
CA MET A 209 2.89 -9.21 -11.28
C MET A 209 1.38 -9.07 -11.06
N ILE A 210 0.69 -8.63 -12.11
CA ILE A 210 -0.71 -8.25 -12.10
C ILE A 210 -1.51 -9.32 -12.84
N LYS A 211 -2.59 -9.82 -12.24
CA LYS A 211 -3.51 -10.73 -12.92
C LYS A 211 -4.33 -9.94 -13.93
N ALA A 212 -4.21 -10.30 -15.22
CA ALA A 212 -4.91 -9.66 -16.33
C ALA A 212 -5.97 -10.57 -16.98
N GLY A 213 -6.16 -11.77 -16.44
CA GLY A 213 -7.14 -12.78 -16.86
C GLY A 213 -6.87 -14.10 -16.14
N GLU A 214 -7.68 -15.14 -16.39
CA GLU A 214 -7.52 -16.45 -15.72
C GLU A 214 -6.14 -17.08 -15.91
N GLN A 215 -5.49 -16.83 -17.05
CA GLN A 215 -4.16 -17.37 -17.37
C GLN A 215 -3.17 -16.31 -17.85
N LYS A 216 -3.51 -15.03 -17.73
CA LYS A 216 -2.66 -13.92 -18.22
C LYS A 216 -2.14 -13.13 -17.03
N MET A 217 -0.82 -13.05 -16.91
CA MET A 217 -0.14 -12.19 -15.97
C MET A 217 0.56 -11.06 -16.73
N LEU A 218 0.46 -9.84 -16.23
CA LEU A 218 1.19 -8.68 -16.72
C LEU A 218 2.29 -8.35 -15.73
N MET A 219 3.49 -8.09 -16.24
CA MET A 219 4.59 -7.60 -15.43
C MET A 219 4.70 -6.08 -15.62
N GLN A 220 4.67 -5.34 -14.51
CA GLN A 220 4.93 -3.90 -14.52
C GLN A 220 6.15 -3.61 -13.63
N ALA A 221 7.04 -2.74 -14.10
CA ALA A 221 8.24 -2.34 -13.38
C ALA A 221 8.22 -0.84 -13.08
N ASP A 222 8.40 -0.46 -11.82
CA ASP A 222 8.47 0.93 -11.38
C ASP A 222 9.88 1.22 -10.84
N LEU A 223 10.58 2.17 -11.46
CA LEU A 223 11.93 2.60 -11.06
C LEU A 223 11.86 3.61 -9.90
N TYR A 224 12.69 3.41 -8.88
CA TYR A 224 12.82 4.36 -7.76
C TYR A 224 14.04 5.25 -7.96
N LEU A 225 13.78 6.55 -8.19
CA LEU A 225 14.82 7.55 -8.35
C LEU A 225 15.13 8.31 -7.04
N GLY A 226 14.29 8.19 -6.01
CA GLY A 226 14.42 8.94 -4.76
C GLY A 226 14.36 10.46 -4.97
N GLN A 227 15.01 11.22 -4.09
CA GLN A 227 15.18 12.68 -4.24
C GLN A 227 16.29 13.07 -5.24
N GLU A 228 16.88 12.10 -5.95
CA GLU A 228 17.97 12.38 -6.87
C GLU A 228 17.42 13.08 -8.11
N LYS A 229 18.10 14.15 -8.56
CA LYS A 229 17.80 14.76 -9.87
C LYS A 229 17.95 13.69 -10.94
N GLN A 230 16.99 13.60 -11.88
CA GLN A 230 16.95 12.61 -12.97
C GLN A 230 18.27 12.51 -13.77
N GLU A 231 19.11 13.55 -13.75
CA GLU A 231 20.37 13.62 -14.48
C GLU A 231 21.61 13.17 -13.69
N SER A 232 21.46 12.80 -12.41
CA SER A 232 22.60 12.41 -11.56
C SER A 232 23.27 11.12 -12.07
N THR A 233 24.58 11.00 -11.86
CA THR A 233 25.33 9.78 -12.20
C THR A 233 24.79 8.55 -11.44
N ILE A 234 24.25 8.75 -10.23
CA ILE A 234 23.65 7.68 -9.42
C ILE A 234 22.32 7.24 -10.01
N ALA A 235 21.45 8.18 -10.40
CA ALA A 235 20.16 7.90 -11.05
C ALA A 235 20.35 7.12 -12.36
N LYS A 236 21.34 7.50 -13.18
CA LYS A 236 21.71 6.76 -14.39
C LYS A 236 22.15 5.33 -14.07
N LYS A 237 22.99 5.15 -13.04
CA LYS A 237 23.44 3.81 -12.61
C LYS A 237 22.30 2.95 -12.07
N LYS A 238 21.40 3.52 -11.26
CA LYS A 238 20.19 2.82 -10.77
C LYS A 238 19.34 2.33 -11.94
N LYS A 239 19.08 3.20 -12.92
CA LYS A 239 18.33 2.87 -14.13
C LYS A 239 18.99 1.73 -14.91
N GLU A 240 20.29 1.84 -15.22
CA GLU A 240 21.04 0.79 -15.94
C GLU A 240 20.98 -0.58 -15.24
N ILE A 241 21.11 -0.60 -13.91
CA ILE A 241 21.06 -1.84 -13.13
C ILE A 241 19.62 -2.38 -13.11
N PHE A 242 18.63 -1.53 -12.90
CA PHE A 242 17.23 -1.94 -12.83
C PHE A 242 16.71 -2.45 -14.18
N GLU A 243 17.12 -1.87 -15.31
CA GLU A 243 16.81 -2.39 -16.65
C GLU A 243 17.33 -3.83 -16.85
N LYS A 244 18.52 -4.16 -16.29
CA LYS A 244 19.03 -5.53 -16.29
C LYS A 244 18.19 -6.45 -15.42
N VAL A 245 17.77 -6.00 -14.23
CA VAL A 245 16.84 -6.74 -13.37
C VAL A 245 15.55 -7.06 -14.12
N VAL A 246 14.92 -6.04 -14.73
CA VAL A 246 13.68 -6.20 -15.50
C VAL A 246 13.86 -7.20 -16.64
N THR A 247 14.99 -7.15 -17.35
CA THR A 247 15.30 -8.09 -18.44
C THR A 247 15.42 -9.53 -17.92
N THR A 248 16.17 -9.75 -16.84
CA THR A 248 16.30 -11.06 -16.17
C THR A 248 14.93 -11.61 -15.75
N VAL A 249 14.13 -10.79 -15.08
CA VAL A 249 12.82 -11.21 -14.55
C VAL A 249 11.86 -11.54 -15.69
N ASN A 250 11.83 -10.71 -16.74
CA ASN A 250 11.07 -10.98 -17.96
C ASN A 250 11.49 -12.29 -18.64
N ALA A 251 12.78 -12.58 -18.72
CA ALA A 251 13.27 -13.83 -19.30
C ALA A 251 12.77 -15.04 -18.47
N GLY A 252 12.82 -14.94 -17.14
CA GLY A 252 12.29 -15.99 -16.24
C GLY A 252 10.77 -16.17 -16.36
N PHE A 253 10.04 -15.06 -16.55
CA PHE A 253 8.59 -15.06 -16.71
C PHE A 253 8.14 -15.66 -18.05
N ASN A 254 8.75 -15.27 -19.16
CA ASN A 254 8.39 -15.77 -20.49
C ASN A 254 8.71 -17.27 -20.69
N CYS A 255 9.74 -17.79 -20.03
CA CYS A 255 10.05 -19.23 -20.06
C CYS A 255 8.92 -20.10 -19.45
N ASN A 256 8.08 -19.55 -18.58
CA ASN A 256 6.97 -20.27 -17.94
C ASN A 256 5.68 -20.29 -18.79
N HIS A 257 5.61 -19.55 -19.90
CA HIS A 257 4.47 -19.54 -20.81
C HIS A 257 4.63 -20.49 -22.01
N GLN A 258 5.79 -21.11 -22.17
CA GLN A 258 6.07 -22.08 -23.25
C GLN A 258 5.99 -23.55 -22.81
N LYS A 259 5.37 -23.84 -21.65
CA LYS A 259 5.10 -25.21 -21.17
C LYS A 259 3.61 -25.47 -20.92
#